data_AF-A0AAX1ZIJ5-F1
#
_entry.id   AF-A0AAX1ZIJ5-F1
#
_cell.length_a   1.000
_cell.length_b   1.000
_cell.length_c   1.000
_cell.angle_alpha   90.00
_cell.angle_beta   90.00
_cell.angle_gamma   90.00
#
_symmetry.space_group_name_H-M   'P 1'
#
loop_
_entity.id
_entity.type
_entity.pdbx_description
1 polymer ?
#
loop_
_entity_poly.entity_id
_entity_poly.type
_entity_poly.pdbx_seq_one_letter_code
_entity_poly.pdbx_strand_id
1 'polypeptide(L)' 'MGLRDEIQADIAEAFNADLADAVHSFTCERISKTNWDPKTETYVEVKENYSGRGVLFG' A
#
# COMPACT_ATOMS: atom_id res chain seq x y z
N MET A 1 28.05 4.28 -1.98
CA MET A 1 26.73 4.23 -2.61
C MET A 1 26.91 3.44 -3.89
N GLY A 2 26.20 2.32 -4.03
CA GLY A 2 26.26 1.55 -5.28
C GLY A 2 25.28 2.11 -6.30
N LEU A 3 25.41 1.71 -7.57
CA LEU A 3 24.50 2.09 -8.66
C LEU A 3 23.00 1.90 -8.29
N ARG A 4 22.70 0.88 -7.48
CA ARG A 4 21.34 0.61 -7.00
C ARG A 4 20.80 1.68 -6.04
N ASP A 5 21.68 2.28 -5.23
CA ASP A 5 21.29 3.33 -4.29
C ASP A 5 21.03 4.64 -5.04
N GLU A 6 21.88 4.94 -6.03
CA GLU A 6 21.74 6.10 -6.92
C GLU A 6 20.43 6.05 -7.70
N ILE A 7 20.14 4.92 -8.36
CA ILE A 7 18.87 4.74 -9.08
C ILE A 7 17.66 4.86 -8.15
N GLN A 8 17.74 4.36 -6.91
CA GLN A 8 16.65 4.50 -5.94
C GLN A 8 16.44 5.95 -5.51
N ALA A 9 17.52 6.72 -5.34
CA ALA A 9 17.44 8.13 -5.02
C ALA A 9 16.79 8.93 -6.15
N ASP A 10 17.23 8.69 -7.39
CA ASP A 10 16.70 9.39 -8.58
C ASP A 10 15.20 9.08 -8.78
N ILE A 11 14.79 7.82 -8.62
CA ILE A 11 13.38 7.43 -8.73
C ILE A 11 12.56 8.08 -7.61
N ALA A 12 13.08 8.12 -6.38
CA ALA A 12 12.38 8.74 -5.26
C ALA A 12 12.21 10.26 -5.46
N GLU A 13 13.21 10.93 -6.04
CA GLU A 13 13.13 12.34 -6.40
C GLU A 13 12.06 12.59 -7.48
N ALA A 14 12.09 11.81 -8.57
CA ALA A 14 11.10 11.90 -9.63
C ALA A 14 9.66 11.66 -9.11
N PHE A 15 9.47 10.73 -8.17
CA PHE A 15 8.16 10.48 -7.53
C PHE A 15 7.65 11.66 -6.68
N ASN A 16 8.55 12.51 -6.18
CA ASN A 16 8.19 13.64 -5.33
C ASN A 16 8.06 14.96 -6.11
N ALA A 17 8.77 15.10 -7.23
CA ALA A 17 8.77 16.30 -8.04
C ALA A 17 8.03 16.07 -9.37
N ASP A 18 8.64 15.30 -10.29
CA ASP A 18 8.20 15.21 -11.68
C ASP A 18 6.87 14.47 -11.87
N LEU A 19 6.57 13.50 -11.01
CA LEU A 19 5.36 12.68 -11.03
C LEU A 19 4.38 13.03 -9.90
N ALA A 20 4.56 14.19 -9.25
CA ALA A 20 3.77 14.58 -8.09
C ALA A 20 2.27 14.71 -8.40
N ASP A 21 1.92 15.01 -9.65
CA ASP A 21 0.55 15.11 -10.15
C ASP A 21 -0.11 13.74 -10.35
N ALA A 22 0.68 12.70 -10.61
CA ALA A 22 0.22 11.32 -10.81
C ALA A 22 0.30 10.45 -9.53
N VAL A 23 1.14 10.83 -8.56
CA VAL A 23 1.34 10.09 -7.31
C VAL A 23 0.40 10.58 -6.22
N HIS A 24 -0.53 9.73 -5.79
CA HIS A 24 -1.50 10.06 -4.74
C HIS A 24 -1.28 9.22 -3.49
N SER A 25 -1.59 9.81 -2.33
CA SER A 25 -1.72 9.06 -1.09
C SER A 25 -2.99 8.23 -1.10
N PHE A 26 -2.89 6.96 -0.75
CA PHE A 26 -4.04 6.09 -0.56
C PHE A 26 -4.01 5.44 0.80
N THR A 27 -5.21 5.13 1.28
CA THR A 27 -5.43 4.28 2.44
C THR A 27 -6.30 3.12 2.00
N CYS A 28 -5.98 1.93 2.48
CA CYS A 28 -6.72 0.73 2.16
C CYS A 28 -6.86 -0.13 3.41
N GLU A 29 -8.00 -0.81 3.49
CA GLU A 29 -8.27 -1.80 4.52
C GLU A 29 -8.29 -3.19 3.88
N ARG A 30 -7.51 -4.12 4.44
CA ARG A 30 -7.67 -5.55 4.19
C ARG A 30 -8.44 -6.14 5.35
N ILE A 31 -9.65 -6.61 5.07
CA ILE A 31 -10.46 -7.35 6.05
C ILE A 31 -10.26 -8.83 5.79
N SER A 32 -9.61 -9.51 6.74
CA SER A 32 -9.42 -10.96 6.71
C SER A 32 -10.35 -11.63 7.72
N LYS A 33 -11.01 -12.71 7.32
CA LYS A 33 -11.86 -13.51 8.20
C LYS A 33 -11.07 -14.72 8.68
N THR A 34 -10.96 -14.87 9.99
CA THR A 34 -10.21 -15.96 10.64
C THR A 34 -11.11 -16.68 11.65
N ASN A 35 -10.71 -17.88 12.07
CA ASN A 35 -11.39 -18.64 13.13
C ASN A 35 -12.90 -18.83 12.88
N TRP A 36 -13.26 -19.37 11.72
CA TRP A 36 -14.65 -19.66 11.38
C TRP A 36 -15.24 -20.76 12.28
N ASP A 37 -16.40 -20.50 12.87
CA ASP A 37 -17.19 -21.45 13.66
C ASP A 37 -18.44 -21.91 12.88
N PRO A 38 -18.50 -23.18 12.40
CA PRO A 38 -19.65 -23.72 11.68
C PRO A 38 -20.93 -23.78 12.50
N LYS A 39 -20.85 -23.83 13.83
CA LYS A 39 -22.01 -24.05 14.70
C LYS A 39 -22.79 -22.76 14.95
N THR A 40 -22.09 -21.63 14.95
CA THR A 40 -22.65 -20.30 15.17
C THR A 40 -22.64 -19.44 13.91
N GLU A 41 -22.04 -19.93 12.82
CA GLU A 41 -21.80 -19.20 11.57
C GLU A 41 -21.02 -17.89 11.78
N THR A 42 -20.14 -17.85 12.77
CA THR A 42 -19.35 -16.66 13.10
C THR A 42 -17.90 -16.77 12.66
N TYR A 43 -17.24 -15.62 12.53
CA TYR A 43 -15.81 -15.52 12.23
C TYR A 43 -15.25 -14.27 12.92
N VAL A 44 -13.94 -14.27 13.14
CA VAL A 44 -13.21 -13.11 13.66
C VAL A 44 -12.71 -12.28 12.49
N GLU A 45 -13.11 -11.01 12.44
CA GLU A 45 -12.59 -10.05 11.47
C GLU A 45 -11.28 -9.43 11.98
N VAL A 46 -10.23 -9.56 11.18
CA VAL A 46 -8.96 -8.87 11.38
C VAL A 46 -8.88 -7.78 10.33
N LYS A 47 -8.82 -6.53 10.78
CA LYS A 47 -8.66 -5.34 9.92
C LYS A 47 -7.22 -4.90 9.90
N GLU A 48 -6.61 -4.95 8.74
CA GLU A 48 -5.27 -4.43 8.50
C GLU A 48 -5.36 -3.16 7.67
N ASN A 49 -4.92 -2.04 8.26
CA ASN A 49 -4.85 -0.76 7.60
C ASN A 49 -3.46 -0.59 6.97
N TYR A 50 -3.41 -0.24 5.69
CA TYR A 50 -2.18 0.11 5.01
C TYR A 50 -2.34 1.46 4.30
N SER A 51 -1.33 2.31 4.49
CA SER A 51 -1.22 3.60 3.85
C SER A 51 0.00 3.60 2.94
N GLY A 52 -0.15 4.16 1.74
CA GLY A 52 0.93 4.26 0.79
C GLY A 52 0.80 5.50 -0.09
N ARG A 53 1.85 5.75 -0.88
CA ARG A 53 1.81 6.67 -2.01
C ARG A 53 2.09 5.87 -3.26
N GLY A 54 1.32 6.08 -4.31
CA GLY A 54 1.47 5.37 -5.56
C GLY A 54 0.76 6.06 -6.71
N VAL A 55 1.02 5.57 -7.92
CA VAL A 55 0.32 5.99 -9.12
C VAL A 55 -0.97 5.19 -9.21
N LEU A 56 -2.12 5.87 -9.10
CA LEU A 56 -3.44 5.22 -8.99
C LEU A 56 -4.31 5.39 -10.25
N PHE A 57 -3.79 6.09 -11.25
CA PHE A 57 -4.52 6.37 -12.49
C PHE A 57 -3.71 5.95 -13.71
N GLY A 58 -4.31 5.08 -14.51
CA GLY A 58 -3.86 4.55 -15.79
C GLY A 58 -5.07 3.99 -16.54
#